data_AF-A0AAE5AF82-F1
#
_entry.id   AF-A0AAE5AF82-F1
#
_cell.length_a   1.000
_cell.length_b   1.000
_cell.length_c   1.000
_cell.angle_alpha   90.00
_cell.angle_beta   90.00
_cell.angle_gamma   90.00
#
_symmetry.space_group_name_H-M   'P 1'
#
loop_
_entity.id
_entity.type
_entity.pdbx_description
1 polymer ?
#
loop_
_entity_poly.entity_id
_entity_poly.type
_entity_poly.pdbx_seq_one_letter_code
_entity_poly.pdbx_strand_id
1 'polypeptide(L)'
;MSRTDKTKPFWVKLMHGDLATEEQHNHTDGTCDLPPIEDATAFTYCTTQCRRAFVFTGTRVCCCKLCQDHGWDIRPGKRQRLESRRKCRDWERDY
;
A
#
# COMPACT_ATOMS: atom_id res chain seq x y z
N MET A 1 14.60 -9.19 -1.13
CA MET A 1 14.08 -8.31 -0.06
C MET A 1 14.45 -8.87 1.30
N SER A 2 15.22 -8.12 2.10
CA SER A 2 15.58 -8.54 3.46
C SER A 2 14.33 -8.60 4.35
N ARG A 3 14.38 -9.36 5.46
CA ARG A 3 13.25 -9.46 6.41
C ARG A 3 12.83 -8.09 6.98
N THR A 4 13.76 -7.17 7.14
CA THR A 4 13.55 -5.81 7.67
C THR A 4 12.89 -4.88 6.65
N ASP A 5 13.19 -5.07 5.37
CA ASP A 5 12.60 -4.29 4.27
C ASP A 5 11.09 -4.48 4.18
N LYS A 6 10.65 -5.71 4.46
CA LYS A 6 9.24 -6.06 4.46
C LYS A 6 8.43 -5.25 5.49
N THR A 7 9.01 -4.99 6.66
CA THR A 7 8.35 -4.34 7.80
C THR A 7 8.46 -2.82 7.80
N LYS A 8 9.18 -2.22 6.85
CA LYS A 8 9.23 -0.77 6.72
C LYS A 8 7.81 -0.20 6.61
N PRO A 9 7.47 0.87 7.35
CA PRO A 9 6.23 1.60 7.17
C PRO A 9 6.05 2.06 5.72
N PHE A 10 4.81 2.20 5.28
CA PHE A 10 4.50 2.54 3.89
C PHE A 10 5.17 3.83 3.41
N TRP A 11 5.06 4.90 4.19
CA TRP A 11 5.65 6.20 3.88
C TRP A 11 7.17 6.13 3.77
N VAL A 12 7.83 5.31 4.59
CA VAL A 12 9.29 5.07 4.53
C VAL A 12 9.69 4.39 3.21
N LYS A 13 8.88 3.45 2.71
CA LYS A 13 9.12 2.81 1.40
C LYS A 13 8.94 3.80 0.24
N LEU A 14 7.99 4.72 0.34
CA LEU A 14 7.79 5.78 -0.67
C LEU A 14 8.97 6.76 -0.67
N MET A 15 9.45 7.18 0.50
CA MET A 15 10.62 8.07 0.63
C MET A 15 11.90 7.44 0.09
N HIS A 16 12.13 6.16 0.36
CA HIS A 16 13.32 5.46 -0.13
C HIS A 16 13.24 5.09 -1.62
N GLY A 17 12.11 5.33 -2.29
CA GLY A 17 11.92 4.92 -3.68
C GLY A 17 11.74 3.41 -3.87
N ASP A 18 11.50 2.66 -2.78
CA ASP A 18 11.17 1.23 -2.85
C ASP A 18 9.81 1.00 -3.56
N LEU A 19 8.97 2.03 -3.60
CA LEU A 19 7.66 2.05 -4.25
C LEU A 19 7.57 3.20 -5.25
N ALA A 20 6.95 2.94 -6.39
CA ALA A 20 6.73 3.95 -7.43
C ALA A 20 5.79 5.06 -6.93
N THR A 21 6.17 6.30 -7.20
CA THR A 21 5.40 7.50 -6.85
C THR A 21 5.26 8.39 -8.09
N GLU A 22 4.18 9.15 -8.14
CA GLU A 22 3.88 10.11 -9.19
C GLU A 22 3.63 11.47 -8.56
N GLU A 23 4.18 12.52 -9.17
CA GLU A 23 4.00 13.89 -8.69
C GLU A 23 2.66 14.44 -9.21
N GLN A 24 1.76 14.75 -8.28
CA GLN A 24 0.49 15.39 -8.54
C GLN A 24 0.63 16.88 -8.25
N HIS A 25 0.74 17.66 -9.31
CA HIS A 25 0.85 19.11 -9.24
C HIS A 25 -0.54 19.74 -9.36
N ASN A 26 -0.94 20.56 -8.39
CA ASN A 26 -2.17 21.36 -8.43
C ASN A 26 -1.88 22.82 -8.08
N HIS A 27 -0.95 23.43 -8.81
CA HIS A 27 -0.55 24.82 -8.62
C HIS A 27 -1.25 25.77 -9.61
N THR A 28 -2.54 25.55 -9.89
CA THR A 28 -3.33 26.35 -10.84
C THR A 28 -3.27 27.85 -10.51
N ASP A 29 -3.14 28.19 -9.21
CA ASP A 29 -3.21 29.55 -8.70
C ASP A 29 -1.90 30.06 -8.05
N GLY A 30 -0.76 29.39 -8.22
CA GLY A 30 0.46 29.78 -7.50
C GLY A 30 1.77 29.05 -7.82
N THR A 31 2.77 29.25 -6.94
CA THR A 31 4.08 28.58 -7.01
C THR A 31 3.97 27.13 -6.57
N CYS A 32 4.74 26.24 -7.19
CA CYS A 32 4.83 24.83 -6.78
C CYS A 32 5.32 24.71 -5.34
N ASP A 33 4.50 24.09 -4.50
CA ASP A 33 4.72 23.87 -3.06
C ASP A 33 5.06 22.41 -2.75
N LEU A 34 5.57 21.66 -3.75
CA LEU A 34 5.90 20.24 -3.61
C LEU A 34 7.08 20.05 -2.63
N PRO A 35 6.88 19.39 -1.47
CA PRO A 35 7.96 19.17 -0.52
C PRO A 35 9.03 18.21 -1.07
N PRO A 36 10.26 18.17 -0.49
CA PRO A 36 11.26 17.16 -0.82
C PRO A 36 10.75 15.73 -0.60
N ILE A 37 11.29 14.74 -1.34
CA ILE A 37 10.83 13.34 -1.26
C ILE A 37 11.06 12.69 0.11
N GLU A 38 12.03 13.20 0.86
CA GLU A 38 12.38 12.74 2.21
C GLU A 38 11.39 13.23 3.28
N ASP A 39 10.50 14.17 2.93
CA ASP A 39 9.50 14.71 3.84
C ASP A 39 8.18 13.92 3.77
N ALA A 40 7.67 13.51 4.93
CA ALA A 40 6.41 12.77 5.02
C ALA A 40 5.21 13.60 4.57
N THR A 41 5.32 14.93 4.68
CA THR A 41 4.30 15.87 4.20
C THR A 41 4.13 15.79 2.69
N ALA A 42 5.13 15.36 1.93
CA ALA A 42 5.06 15.16 0.48
C ALA A 42 3.97 14.14 0.08
N PHE A 43 3.56 13.25 0.97
CA PHE A 43 2.57 12.19 0.71
C PHE A 43 1.23 12.42 1.41
N THR A 44 1.12 13.51 2.18
CA THR A 44 -0.06 13.78 3.00
C THR A 44 -1.12 14.55 2.20
N TYR A 45 -2.38 14.14 2.33
CA TYR A 45 -3.50 14.86 1.73
C TYR A 45 -3.80 16.13 2.56
N CYS A 46 -4.08 17.24 1.88
CA CYS A 46 -4.53 18.53 2.44
C CYS A 46 -3.45 19.41 3.12
N THR A 47 -2.18 19.01 3.14
CA THR A 47 -1.07 19.87 3.64
C THR A 47 -0.51 20.81 2.58
N THR A 48 -0.40 20.34 1.34
CA THR A 48 0.12 21.10 0.19
C THR A 48 -0.77 20.89 -1.03
N GLN A 49 -0.75 21.83 -1.96
CA GLN A 49 -1.47 21.74 -3.24
C GLN A 49 -0.79 20.72 -4.17
N CYS A 50 0.55 20.76 -4.23
CA CYS A 50 1.36 19.77 -4.95
C CYS A 50 1.80 18.67 -3.99
N ARG A 51 1.64 17.41 -4.40
CA ARG A 51 1.98 16.23 -3.58
C ARG A 51 2.52 15.10 -4.43
N ARG A 52 3.07 14.08 -3.78
CA ARG A 52 3.40 12.79 -4.39
C ARG A 52 2.34 11.77 -4.01
N ALA A 53 1.83 11.06 -5.01
CA ALA A 53 0.90 9.97 -4.83
C ALA A 53 1.60 8.64 -5.12
N PHE A 54 1.23 7.61 -4.37
CA PHE A 54 1.67 6.24 -4.65
C PHE A 54 1.03 5.73 -5.94
N VAL A 55 1.83 5.18 -6.84
CA VAL A 55 1.34 4.50 -8.05
C VAL A 55 0.95 3.08 -7.67
N PHE A 56 -0.35 2.79 -7.71
CA PHE A 56 -0.88 1.48 -7.35
C PHE A 56 -0.37 0.39 -8.29
N THR A 57 0.47 -0.51 -7.80
CA THR A 57 1.12 -1.58 -8.57
C THR A 57 0.25 -2.84 -8.74
N GLY A 58 -1.05 -2.78 -8.40
CA GLY A 58 -1.93 -3.96 -8.40
C GLY A 58 -1.70 -4.92 -7.23
N THR A 59 -0.62 -4.75 -6.47
CA THR A 59 -0.30 -5.57 -5.30
C THR A 59 -0.43 -4.74 -4.03
N ARG A 60 -0.98 -5.35 -2.97
CA ARG A 60 -1.06 -4.71 -1.66
C ARG A 60 0.33 -4.68 -1.01
N VAL A 61 1.11 -3.66 -1.34
CA VAL A 61 2.52 -3.47 -0.93
C VAL A 61 2.70 -3.05 0.53
N CYS A 62 1.66 -2.53 1.18
CA CYS A 62 1.71 -2.29 2.63
C CYS A 62 1.25 -3.51 3.43
N CYS A 63 2.06 -3.90 4.42
CA CYS A 63 1.70 -4.87 5.45
C CYS A 63 1.20 -4.21 6.76
N CYS A 64 0.97 -2.89 6.75
CA CYS A 64 0.48 -2.13 7.88
C CYS A 64 -1.00 -2.46 8.16
N LYS A 65 -1.38 -2.42 9.45
CA LYS A 65 -2.76 -2.69 9.89
C LYS A 65 -3.80 -1.81 9.17
N LEU A 66 -3.46 -0.55 8.88
CA LEU A 66 -4.30 0.40 8.14
C LEU A 66 -4.63 -0.06 6.70
N CYS A 67 -3.69 -0.70 6.00
CA CYS A 67 -3.94 -1.21 4.64
C CYS A 67 -4.41 -2.67 4.60
N GLN A 68 -4.42 -3.36 5.75
CA GLN A 68 -4.97 -4.71 5.88
C GLN A 68 -6.50 -4.72 6.00
N ASP A 69 -7.12 -3.61 6.38
CA ASP A 69 -8.53 -3.55 6.80
C ASP A 69 -9.58 -3.51 5.69
N HIS A 70 -9.19 -3.55 4.41
CA HIS A 70 -10.14 -3.59 3.28
C HIS A 70 -10.51 -5.02 2.83
N GLY A 71 -10.90 -5.87 3.79
CA GLY A 71 -11.73 -7.06 3.53
C GLY A 71 -11.09 -8.27 2.82
N TRP A 72 -9.79 -8.24 2.53
CA TRP A 72 -9.08 -9.40 1.96
C TRP A 72 -7.72 -9.60 2.62
N ASP A 73 -7.66 -10.58 3.51
CA ASP A 73 -6.44 -10.96 4.20
C ASP A 73 -5.42 -11.46 3.17
N ILE A 74 -4.38 -10.67 2.88
CA ILE A 74 -3.30 -11.01 1.91
C ILE A 74 -2.55 -12.28 2.37
N ARG A 75 -2.65 -12.60 3.66
CA ARG A 75 -2.21 -13.85 4.24
C ARG A 75 -3.39 -14.46 4.95
N PRO A 76 -4.21 -15.28 4.28
CA PRO A 76 -5.33 -15.91 4.95
C PRO A 76 -4.84 -16.53 6.26
N GLY A 77 -5.39 -16.03 7.36
CA GLY A 77 -5.14 -16.56 8.69
C GLY A 77 -5.27 -18.08 8.67
N LYS A 78 -4.65 -18.77 9.64
CA LYS A 78 -4.69 -20.25 9.71
C LYS A 78 -6.11 -20.80 9.52
N ARG A 79 -7.11 -20.09 10.08
CA ARG A 79 -8.54 -20.39 9.93
C ARG A 79 -9.03 -20.32 8.49
N GLN A 80 -8.82 -19.20 7.81
CA GLN A 80 -9.25 -19.02 6.41
C GLN A 80 -8.58 -20.04 5.48
N ARG A 81 -7.30 -20.37 5.69
CA ARG A 81 -6.62 -21.44 4.93
C ARG A 81 -7.27 -22.81 5.13
N LEU A 82 -7.68 -23.14 6.36
CA LEU A 82 -8.35 -24.40 6.65
C LEU A 82 -9.76 -24.43 6.04
N GLU A 83 -10.50 -23.32 6.11
CA GLU A 83 -11.84 -23.19 5.51
C GLU A 83 -11.78 -23.29 3.98
N SER A 84 -10.83 -22.63 3.32
CA SER A 84 -10.62 -22.77 1.87
C SER A 84 -10.25 -24.20 1.47
N ARG A 85 -9.38 -24.88 2.23
CA ARG A 85 -9.05 -26.30 1.98
C ARG A 85 -10.25 -27.23 2.16
N ARG A 86 -11.15 -26.94 3.11
CA ARG A 86 -12.40 -27.70 3.27
C ARG A 86 -13.32 -27.49 2.07
N LYS A 87 -13.53 -26.24 1.66
CA LYS A 87 -14.35 -25.91 0.49
C LYS A 87 -13.85 -26.59 -0.79
N CYS A 88 -12.53 -26.58 -1.06
CA CYS A 88 -11.97 -27.29 -2.22
C CYS A 88 -12.23 -28.80 -2.15
N ARG A 89 -12.08 -29.42 -0.97
CA ARG A 89 -12.32 -30.86 -0.77
C ARG A 89 -13.79 -31.23 -0.92
N ASP A 90 -14.69 -30.41 -0.40
CA ASP A 90 -16.14 -30.63 -0.54
C ASP A 90 -16.56 -30.47 -2.00
N TRP A 91 -15.98 -29.51 -2.72
CA TRP A 91 -16.19 -29.36 -4.18
C TRP A 91 -15.72 -30.59 -4.97
N GLU A 92 -14.55 -31.15 -4.68
CA GLU A 92 -14.05 -32.41 -5.28
C GLU A 92 -14.87 -33.65 -4.90
N ARG A 93 -15.71 -33.59 -3.86
CA ARG A 93 -16.59 -34.70 -3.46
C ARG A 93 -17.94 -34.60 -4.16
N ASP A 94 -18.40 -33.39 -4.39
CA ASP A 94 -19.74 -33.10 -4.90
C ASP A 94 -19.78 -33.03 -6.45
N TYR A 95 -18.62 -33.02 -7.12
CA TYR A 95 -18.42 -33.07 -8.58
C TYR A 95 -17.28 -34.01 -8.95
#